data_AF-A0A5N7ZAG7-F1
#
_entry.id   AF-A0A5N7ZAG7-F1
#
_cell.length_a   1.000
_cell.length_b   1.000
_cell.length_c   1.000
_cell.angle_alpha   90.00
_cell.angle_beta   90.00
_cell.angle_gamma   90.00
#
_symmetry.space_group_name_H-M   'P 1'
#
loop_
_entity.id
_entity.type
_entity.pdbx_description
1 polymer ?
#
loop_
_entity_poly.entity_id
_entity_poly.type
_entity_poly.pdbx_seq_one_letter_code
_entity_poly.pdbx_strand_id
1 'polypeptide(L)'
;MRKIAILSLCLFAGATQWMQAQDRVITTGVPFLMIAADARAAGMGDIGVSSSSDAYSQQYNPAKYAFALTKQGFSVSYTPYLTSIANDISLGQITYFNKINERSAFAGSLRYFGLGDIQ
;
A
#
# COMPACT_ATOMS: atom_id res chain seq x y z
N MET A 1 37.29 -24.77 -26.28
CA MET A 1 36.02 -25.54 -26.27
C MET A 1 35.14 -25.24 -25.06
N ARG A 2 35.62 -25.33 -23.81
CA ARG A 2 34.80 -25.03 -22.60
C ARG A 2 34.21 -23.60 -22.55
N LYS A 3 34.95 -22.58 -22.97
CA LYS A 3 34.47 -21.17 -22.97
C LYS A 3 33.33 -20.92 -23.94
N ILE A 4 33.36 -21.58 -25.10
CA ILE A 4 32.30 -21.49 -26.12
C ILE A 4 31.03 -22.18 -25.62
N ALA A 5 31.17 -23.34 -24.97
CA ALA A 5 30.04 -24.06 -24.35
C ALA A 5 29.37 -23.27 -23.21
N ILE A 6 30.14 -22.53 -22.41
CA ILE A 6 29.58 -21.66 -21.36
C ILE A 6 28.83 -20.48 -21.99
N LEU A 7 29.38 -19.87 -23.04
CA LEU A 7 28.75 -18.74 -23.73
C LEU A 7 27.42 -19.14 -24.39
N SER A 8 27.38 -20.32 -25.04
CA SER A 8 26.15 -20.84 -25.65
C SER A 8 25.11 -21.26 -24.61
N LEU A 9 25.52 -21.78 -23.45
CA LEU A 9 24.61 -22.08 -22.35
C LEU A 9 23.99 -20.80 -21.74
N CYS A 10 24.77 -19.74 -21.57
CA CYS A 10 24.27 -18.44 -21.10
C CYS A 10 23.29 -17.79 -22.08
N LEU A 11 23.57 -17.86 -23.39
CA LEU A 11 22.66 -17.35 -24.43
C LEU A 11 21.35 -18.14 -24.48
N PHE A 12 21.41 -19.46 -24.31
CA PHE A 12 20.22 -20.31 -24.29
C PHE A 12 19.37 -20.09 -23.01
N ALA A 13 20.01 -19.85 -21.87
CA ALA A 13 19.33 -19.49 -20.62
C ALA A 13 18.67 -18.10 -20.67
N GLY A 14 19.25 -17.14 -21.39
CA GLY A 14 18.65 -15.81 -21.59
C GLY A 14 17.49 -15.79 -22.58
N ALA A 15 17.50 -16.67 -23.58
CA ALA A 15 16.46 -16.73 -24.62
C ALA A 15 15.11 -17.31 -24.15
N THR A 16 15.08 -18.02 -23.02
CA THR A 16 13.85 -18.65 -22.48
C THR A 16 13.09 -17.77 -21.49
N GLN A 17 13.59 -16.57 -21.18
CA GLN A 17 12.92 -15.66 -20.24
C GLN A 17 11.99 -14.66 -20.97
N TRP A 18 11.06 -15.17 -21.78
CA TRP A 18 9.89 -14.38 -22.16
C TRP A 18 8.91 -14.41 -20.98
N MET A 19 9.13 -13.54 -20.00
CA MET A 19 8.16 -13.31 -18.93
C MET A 19 6.91 -12.69 -19.56
N GLN A 20 5.84 -13.48 -19.70
CA GLN A 20 4.50 -12.98 -19.94
C GLN A 20 4.02 -12.34 -18.64
N ALA A 21 4.22 -11.03 -18.50
CA ALA A 21 3.77 -10.30 -17.33
C ALA A 21 2.25 -10.01 -17.46
N GLN A 22 1.46 -10.60 -16.56
CA GLN A 22 0.04 -10.27 -16.29
C GLN A 22 -0.94 -10.30 -17.48
N ASP A 23 -1.16 -11.46 -18.09
CA ASP A 23 -2.23 -11.66 -19.09
C ASP A 23 -3.65 -11.64 -18.51
N ARG A 24 -3.81 -11.73 -17.18
CA ARG A 24 -5.13 -11.82 -16.54
C ARG A 24 -5.18 -11.10 -15.21
N VAL A 25 -5.35 -9.78 -15.27
CA VAL A 25 -5.53 -8.94 -14.08
C VAL A 25 -6.94 -9.14 -13.52
N ILE A 26 -7.04 -9.30 -12.20
CA ILE A 26 -8.33 -9.34 -11.50
C ILE A 26 -8.87 -7.91 -11.43
N THR A 27 -10.05 -7.67 -12.00
CA THR A 27 -10.75 -6.40 -11.85
C THR A 27 -11.41 -6.33 -10.48
N THR A 28 -10.99 -5.38 -9.66
CA THR A 28 -11.63 -5.09 -8.36
C THR A 28 -12.59 -3.92 -8.54
N GLY A 29 -13.72 -3.92 -7.81
CA GLY A 29 -14.72 -2.86 -7.95
C GLY A 29 -14.26 -1.49 -7.44
N VAL A 30 -13.43 -1.48 -6.38
CA VAL A 30 -12.94 -0.26 -5.71
C VAL A 30 -11.42 -0.32 -5.51
N PRO A 31 -10.63 -0.11 -6.58
CA PRO A 31 -9.19 -0.31 -6.55
C PRO A 31 -8.46 0.68 -5.63
N PHE A 32 -9.03 1.86 -5.38
CA PHE A 32 -8.39 2.90 -4.53
C PHE A 32 -8.16 2.45 -3.08
N LEU A 33 -8.88 1.44 -2.60
CA LEU A 33 -8.66 0.87 -1.26
C LEU A 33 -7.28 0.22 -1.14
N MET A 34 -6.71 -0.25 -2.25
CA MET A 34 -5.39 -0.88 -2.31
C MET A 34 -4.24 0.15 -2.28
N ILE A 35 -4.52 1.41 -2.59
CA ILE A 35 -3.49 2.47 -2.57
C ILE A 35 -3.12 2.77 -1.11
N ALA A 36 -1.84 2.82 -0.78
CA ALA A 36 -1.40 3.26 0.55
C ALA A 36 -1.71 4.74 0.76
N ALA A 37 -2.40 5.04 1.87
CA ALA A 37 -2.73 6.41 2.22
C ALA A 37 -1.73 7.05 3.18
N ASP A 38 -0.79 6.31 3.74
CA ASP A 38 0.17 6.81 4.72
C ASP A 38 1.62 6.69 4.23
N ALA A 39 2.47 7.63 4.64
CA ALA A 39 3.86 7.68 4.20
C ALA A 39 4.72 6.56 4.79
N ARG A 40 4.37 6.02 5.97
CA ARG A 40 5.20 5.04 6.68
C ARG A 40 5.12 3.69 6.00
N ALA A 41 3.93 3.13 5.84
CA ALA A 41 3.75 1.85 5.17
C ALA A 41 4.08 1.95 3.69
N ALA A 42 3.69 3.03 3.01
CA ALA A 42 4.07 3.28 1.62
C ALA A 42 5.59 3.30 1.43
N GLY A 43 6.32 4.02 2.29
CA GLY A 43 7.78 4.08 2.25
C GLY A 43 8.47 2.75 2.54
N MET A 44 7.77 1.81 3.19
CA MET A 44 8.25 0.45 3.44
C MET A 44 7.78 -0.56 2.37
N GLY A 45 7.19 -0.11 1.26
CA GLY A 45 6.68 -0.98 0.20
C GLY A 45 5.33 -1.60 0.50
N ASP A 46 4.39 -0.78 0.99
CA ASP A 46 3.02 -1.15 1.36
C ASP A 46 2.91 -2.24 2.44
N ILE A 47 3.93 -2.35 3.30
CA ILE A 47 3.91 -3.23 4.46
C ILE A 47 3.38 -2.49 5.70
N GLY A 48 2.29 -2.98 6.28
CA GLY A 48 1.72 -2.38 7.49
C GLY A 48 1.08 -3.37 8.46
N VAL A 49 0.95 -4.65 8.08
CA VAL A 49 0.21 -5.66 8.86
C VAL A 49 0.94 -6.04 10.15
N SER A 50 2.27 -6.17 10.10
CA SER A 50 3.15 -6.59 11.22
C SER A 50 4.01 -5.46 11.80
N SER A 51 3.85 -4.22 11.31
CA SER A 51 4.56 -3.07 11.86
C SER A 51 4.04 -2.70 13.25
N SER A 52 4.80 -1.92 14.02
CA SER A 52 4.30 -1.38 15.29
C SER A 52 2.99 -0.59 15.12
N SER A 53 2.18 -0.55 16.17
CA SER A 53 0.91 0.19 16.18
C SER A 53 1.13 1.69 15.95
N ASP A 54 0.33 2.27 15.07
CA ASP A 54 0.35 3.69 14.73
C ASP A 54 -1.06 4.15 14.33
N ALA A 55 -1.23 5.46 14.10
CA ALA A 55 -2.52 6.02 13.71
C ALA A 55 -3.04 5.47 12.37
N TYR A 56 -2.18 4.98 11.48
CA TYR A 56 -2.54 4.46 10.15
C TYR A 56 -2.86 2.96 10.13
N SER A 57 -2.78 2.30 11.28
CA SER A 57 -3.01 0.86 11.42
C SER A 57 -4.40 0.41 10.97
N GLN A 58 -5.39 1.31 10.92
CA GLN A 58 -6.75 1.01 10.46
C GLN A 58 -6.81 0.42 9.04
N GLN A 59 -5.91 0.84 8.13
CA GLN A 59 -5.90 0.34 6.76
C GLN A 59 -5.30 -1.07 6.64
N TYR A 60 -4.34 -1.41 7.50
CA TYR A 60 -3.55 -2.64 7.37
C TYR A 60 -3.93 -3.71 8.39
N ASN A 61 -3.97 -3.35 9.68
CA ASN A 61 -4.29 -4.26 10.76
C ASN A 61 -4.81 -3.47 11.98
N PRO A 62 -6.14 -3.30 12.10
CA PRO A 62 -6.77 -2.62 13.23
C PRO A 62 -6.51 -3.31 14.58
N ALA A 63 -6.21 -4.61 14.62
CA ALA A 63 -5.94 -5.33 15.86
C ALA A 63 -4.71 -4.79 16.61
N LYS A 64 -3.81 -4.09 15.89
CA LYS A 64 -2.64 -3.43 16.48
C LYS A 64 -3.02 -2.33 17.48
N TYR A 65 -4.22 -1.74 17.40
CA TYR A 65 -4.61 -0.66 18.31
C TYR A 65 -4.73 -1.11 19.78
N ALA A 66 -5.01 -2.40 20.04
CA ALA A 66 -4.97 -2.94 21.40
C ALA A 66 -3.55 -2.88 22.02
N PHE A 67 -2.51 -2.92 21.17
CA PHE A 67 -1.11 -2.86 21.56
C PHE A 67 -0.52 -1.45 21.51
N ALA A 68 -1.34 -0.42 21.23
CA ALA A 68 -0.89 0.96 21.22
C ALA A 68 -0.32 1.38 22.58
N LEU A 69 0.83 2.06 22.53
CA LEU A 69 1.48 2.66 23.70
C LEU A 69 0.77 3.94 24.16
N THR A 70 0.11 4.63 23.23
CA THR A 70 -0.68 5.83 23.51
C THR A 70 -2.17 5.52 23.61
N LYS A 71 -2.88 6.28 24.45
CA LYS A 71 -4.33 6.10 24.66
C LYS A 71 -5.16 6.50 23.44
N GLN A 72 -4.71 7.47 22.67
CA GLN A 72 -5.44 7.97 21.50
C GLN A 72 -4.46 8.45 20.45
N GLY A 73 -4.91 8.48 19.21
CA GLY A 73 -4.16 9.06 18.11
C GLY A 73 -5.06 9.46 16.96
N PHE A 74 -4.60 10.44 16.21
CA PHE A 74 -5.29 11.01 15.07
C PHE A 74 -4.26 11.19 13.94
N SER A 75 -4.68 10.95 12.71
CA SER A 75 -3.87 11.21 11.54
C SER A 75 -4.69 11.77 10.39
N VAL A 76 -4.02 12.58 9.58
CA VAL A 76 -4.50 13.10 8.31
C VAL A 76 -3.39 12.89 7.30
N SER A 77 -3.74 12.38 6.13
CA SER A 77 -2.80 12.19 5.04
C SER A 77 -3.44 12.56 3.71
N TYR A 78 -2.57 12.96 2.79
CA TYR A 78 -2.91 13.36 1.43
C TYR A 78 -1.87 12.78 0.48
N THR A 79 -2.32 11.94 -0.44
CA THR A 79 -1.49 11.28 -1.44
C THR A 79 -1.92 11.76 -2.83
N PRO A 80 -1.13 12.61 -3.50
CA PRO A 80 -1.29 12.87 -4.93
C PRO A 80 -1.10 11.56 -5.69
N TYR A 81 -2.02 11.19 -6.59
CA TYR A 81 -1.97 9.92 -7.31
C TYR A 81 -1.98 10.14 -8.81
N LEU A 82 -1.11 9.43 -9.54
CA LEU A 82 -0.98 9.53 -11.00
C LEU A 82 -0.80 10.97 -11.53
N THR A 83 0.01 11.77 -10.85
CA THR A 83 0.27 13.18 -11.20
C THR A 83 0.84 13.38 -12.61
N SER A 84 1.38 12.34 -13.24
CA SER A 84 1.85 12.38 -14.63
C SER A 84 0.72 12.27 -15.66
N ILE A 85 -0.47 11.80 -15.26
CA ILE A 85 -1.62 11.61 -16.15
C ILE A 85 -2.69 12.67 -15.87
N ALA A 86 -2.94 12.98 -14.59
CA ALA A 86 -3.89 13.98 -14.16
C ALA A 86 -3.41 14.64 -12.86
N ASN A 87 -3.47 15.97 -12.79
CA ASN A 87 -2.88 16.75 -11.68
C ASN A 87 -3.78 16.84 -10.44
N ASP A 88 -5.01 16.36 -10.54
CA ASP A 88 -6.13 16.60 -9.64
C ASP A 88 -6.68 15.31 -9.01
N ILE A 89 -6.13 14.16 -9.39
CA ILE A 89 -6.42 12.89 -8.72
C ILE A 89 -5.66 12.81 -7.40
N SER A 90 -6.40 12.59 -6.32
CA SER A 90 -5.82 12.54 -4.98
C SER A 90 -6.58 11.60 -4.06
N LEU A 91 -5.86 11.09 -3.07
CA LEU A 91 -6.40 10.28 -1.99
C LEU A 91 -6.17 10.99 -0.66
N GLY A 92 -7.26 11.36 0.00
CA GLY A 92 -7.26 11.81 1.39
C GLY A 92 -7.61 10.67 2.34
N GLN A 93 -6.96 10.62 3.50
CA GLN A 93 -7.35 9.75 4.60
C GLN A 93 -7.31 10.49 5.92
N ILE A 94 -8.32 10.25 6.75
CA ILE A 94 -8.38 10.69 8.13
C ILE A 94 -8.61 9.45 8.98
N THR A 95 -7.83 9.30 10.05
CA THR A 95 -7.97 8.16 10.97
C THR A 95 -7.95 8.65 12.41
N TYR A 96 -8.79 8.04 13.25
CA TYR A 96 -8.79 8.24 14.69
C TYR A 96 -8.84 6.87 15.38
N PHE A 97 -8.07 6.73 16.45
CA PHE A 97 -8.20 5.59 17.35
C PHE A 97 -8.16 6.02 18.82
N ASN A 98 -8.82 5.24 19.66
CA ASN A 98 -8.86 5.37 21.09
C ASN A 98 -8.71 3.97 21.72
N LYS A 99 -7.60 3.75 22.42
CA LYS A 99 -7.40 2.59 23.27
C LYS A 99 -8.19 2.76 24.56
N ILE A 100 -9.23 1.95 24.71
CA ILE A 100 -10.20 2.03 25.81
C ILE A 100 -9.57 1.48 27.09
N ASN A 101 -8.87 0.34 26.99
CA ASN A 101 -8.18 -0.32 28.08
C ASN A 101 -6.95 -1.10 27.56
N GLU A 102 -6.29 -1.87 28.41
CA GLU A 102 -5.07 -2.61 28.03
C GLU A 102 -5.25 -3.64 26.91
N ARG A 103 -6.49 -4.07 26.64
CA ARG A 103 -6.79 -5.17 25.71
C ARG A 103 -7.77 -4.80 24.59
N SER A 104 -8.23 -3.55 24.53
CA SER A 104 -9.24 -3.13 23.55
C SER A 104 -9.07 -1.69 23.11
N ALA A 105 -9.48 -1.44 21.87
CA ALA A 105 -9.46 -0.13 21.25
C ALA A 105 -10.64 0.01 20.29
N PHE A 106 -11.10 1.25 20.15
CA PHE A 106 -12.01 1.69 19.12
C PHE A 106 -11.23 2.50 18.08
N ALA A 107 -11.56 2.34 16.81
CA ALA A 107 -10.94 3.11 15.74
C ALA A 107 -11.91 3.29 14.57
N GLY A 108 -11.69 4.37 13.82
CA GLY A 108 -12.42 4.67 12.60
C GLY A 108 -11.55 5.44 11.63
N SER A 109 -11.78 5.21 10.34
CA SER A 109 -11.14 5.99 9.28
C SER A 109 -12.15 6.39 8.22
N LEU A 110 -11.87 7.53 7.59
CA LEU A 110 -12.54 8.01 6.40
C LEU A 110 -11.49 8.14 5.30
N ARG A 111 -11.76 7.52 4.15
CA ARG A 111 -10.93 7.63 2.95
C ARG A 111 -11.76 8.28 1.86
N TYR A 112 -11.18 9.29 1.23
CA TYR A 112 -11.81 10.02 0.13
C TYR A 112 -10.88 9.97 -1.08
N PHE A 113 -11.36 9.41 -2.18
CA PHE A 113 -10.63 9.37 -3.43
C PHE A 113 -11.28 10.36 -4.39
N GLY A 114 -10.57 11.44 -4.69
CA GLY A 114 -10.97 12.45 -5.66
C GLY A 114 -10.43 12.07 -7.03
N LEU A 115 -11.32 12.05 -8.03
CA LEU A 115 -10.96 11.87 -9.44
C LEU A 115 -10.54 13.18 -10.12
N GLY A 116 -10.57 14.30 -9.39
CA GLY A 116 -10.37 15.61 -9.98
C GLY A 116 -11.55 16.08 -10.82
N ASP A 117 -11.29 17.03 -11.71
CA ASP A 117 -12.23 17.49 -12.71
C ASP A 117 -12.29 16.48 -13.86
N ILE A 118 -13.37 15.71 -13.89
CA ILE A 118 -13.68 14.83 -15.01
C ILE A 118 -14.37 15.67 -16.08
N GLN A 119 -13.68 15.92 -17.21
CA GLN A 119 -14.26 16.50 -18.42
C GLN A 119 -14.84 15.42 -19.35
#